data_AF-A0A3D1F3G2-F1
#
_entry.id   AF-A0A3D1F3G2-F1
#
_cell.length_a   1.000
_cell.length_b   1.000
_cell.length_c   1.000
_cell.angle_alpha   90.00
_cell.angle_beta   90.00
_cell.angle_gamma   90.00
#
_symmetry.space_group_name_H-M   'P 1'
#
loop_
_entity.id
_entity.type
_entity.pdbx_description
1 polymer ?
#
loop_
_entity_poly.entity_id
_entity_poly.type
_entity_poly.pdbx_seq_one_letter_code
_entity_poly.pdbx_strand_id
1 'polypeptide(L)'
;MTTNYPDTELMPDADQLGGIEQLLEHFEQIERQFQSVRESLTRSHRLTTLGTLSSIVAHELNNIFTPIMSYAELAMHKPDDAKLTRKALEKAFAGCQRASKISQCILEFSHSSDLTRISNLPQMIQDTLSCLARDPAKDGIELVVDVPD
;
A
#
# COMPACT_ATOMS: atom_id res chain seq x y z
N MET A 1 2.78 -16.53 -75.89
CA MET A 1 3.45 -17.15 -74.72
C MET A 1 2.69 -16.72 -73.48
N THR A 2 1.98 -17.68 -72.91
CA THR A 2 1.20 -17.61 -71.68
C THR A 2 2.14 -17.55 -70.48
N THR A 3 1.99 -16.56 -69.60
CA THR A 3 2.47 -16.67 -68.21
C THR A 3 1.26 -16.79 -67.31
N ASN A 4 1.14 -18.00 -66.78
CA ASN A 4 0.15 -18.54 -65.87
C ASN A 4 0.23 -17.79 -64.52
N TYR A 5 -0.87 -17.20 -64.08
CA TYR A 5 -1.04 -16.76 -62.68
C TYR A 5 -1.77 -17.89 -61.93
N PRO A 6 -1.19 -18.49 -60.89
CA PRO A 6 -1.96 -19.16 -59.86
C PRO A 6 -1.90 -18.30 -58.59
N ASP A 7 -2.59 -17.16 -58.59
CA ASP A 7 -3.00 -16.51 -57.35
C ASP A 7 -4.28 -17.20 -56.88
N THR A 8 -4.12 -18.41 -56.36
CA THR A 8 -5.12 -18.98 -55.46
C THR A 8 -4.64 -18.65 -54.05
N GLU A 9 -4.89 -17.42 -53.61
CA GLU A 9 -4.92 -17.09 -52.19
C GLU A 9 -5.85 -18.12 -51.53
N LEU A 10 -5.27 -19.01 -50.72
CA LEU A 10 -6.03 -19.83 -49.79
C LEU A 10 -6.72 -18.87 -48.82
N MET A 11 -7.90 -18.38 -49.19
CA MET A 11 -8.84 -17.91 -48.18
C MET A 11 -9.14 -19.12 -47.29
N PRO A 12 -8.99 -18.99 -45.97
CA PRO A 12 -9.34 -20.07 -45.05
C PRO A 12 -10.81 -20.43 -45.26
N ASP A 13 -11.08 -21.74 -45.29
CA ASP A 13 -12.44 -22.26 -45.42
C ASP A 13 -13.31 -21.70 -44.29
N ALA A 14 -14.61 -21.46 -44.53
CA ALA A 14 -15.49 -20.79 -43.55
C ALA A 14 -15.52 -21.52 -42.18
N ASP A 15 -15.27 -22.83 -42.19
CA ASP A 15 -15.15 -23.69 -41.01
C ASP A 15 -13.83 -23.44 -40.23
N GLN A 16 -12.74 -23.12 -40.93
CA GLN A 16 -11.46 -22.73 -40.32
C GLN A 16 -11.52 -21.33 -39.70
N LEU A 17 -12.24 -20.41 -40.34
CA LEU A 17 -12.51 -19.07 -39.78
C LEU A 17 -13.33 -19.16 -38.49
N GLY A 18 -14.39 -19.98 -38.45
CA GLY A 18 -15.19 -20.21 -37.24
C GLY A 18 -14.40 -20.86 -36.10
N GLY A 19 -13.50 -21.79 -36.43
CA GLY A 19 -12.61 -22.42 -35.43
C GLY A 19 -11.60 -21.43 -34.82
N ILE A 20 -11.07 -20.49 -35.61
CA ILE A 20 -10.17 -19.43 -35.13
C ILE A 20 -10.93 -18.44 -34.25
N GLU A 21 -12.14 -18.06 -34.63
CA GLU A 21 -12.98 -17.11 -33.87
C GLU A 21 -13.35 -17.68 -32.49
N GLN A 22 -13.78 -18.95 -32.43
CA GLN A 22 -14.02 -19.65 -31.16
C GLN A 22 -12.77 -19.77 -30.28
N LEU A 23 -11.60 -20.00 -30.90
CA LEU A 23 -10.33 -20.07 -30.17
C LEU A 23 -9.95 -18.72 -29.55
N LEU A 24 -10.12 -17.62 -30.30
CA LEU A 24 -9.87 -16.27 -29.82
C LEU A 24 -10.82 -15.89 -28.67
N GLU A 25 -12.12 -16.21 -28.78
CA GLU A 25 -13.08 -16.03 -27.70
C GLU A 25 -12.68 -16.81 -26.44
N HIS A 26 -12.22 -18.05 -26.61
CA HIS A 26 -11.76 -18.87 -25.50
C HIS A 26 -10.49 -18.30 -24.84
N PHE A 27 -9.53 -17.81 -25.62
CA PHE A 27 -8.34 -17.14 -25.10
C PHE A 27 -8.70 -15.87 -24.32
N GLU A 28 -9.56 -14.99 -24.85
CA GLU A 28 -10.01 -13.80 -24.13
C GLU A 28 -10.69 -14.17 -22.81
N GLN A 29 -11.49 -15.24 -22.80
CA GLN A 29 -12.16 -15.71 -21.58
C GLN A 29 -11.15 -16.19 -20.54
N ILE A 30 -10.13 -16.96 -20.97
CA ILE A 30 -9.02 -17.39 -20.10
C ILE A 30 -8.25 -16.18 -19.57
N GLU A 31 -7.95 -15.18 -20.41
CA GLU A 31 -7.24 -13.97 -19.98
C GLU A 31 -8.03 -13.18 -18.93
N ARG A 32 -9.35 -13.00 -19.13
CA ARG A 32 -10.22 -12.36 -18.14
C ARG A 32 -10.27 -13.13 -16.83
N GLN A 33 -10.39 -14.46 -16.90
CA GLN A 33 -10.36 -15.32 -15.72
C GLN A 33 -9.02 -15.22 -15.00
N PHE A 34 -7.91 -15.33 -15.71
CA PHE A 34 -6.56 -15.18 -15.17
C PHE A 34 -6.38 -13.83 -14.48
N GLN A 35 -6.82 -12.74 -15.12
CA GLN A 35 -6.77 -11.40 -14.55
C GLN A 35 -7.57 -11.31 -13.24
N SER A 36 -8.80 -11.82 -13.22
CA SER A 36 -9.64 -11.80 -12.01
C SER A 36 -9.07 -12.62 -10.85
N VAL A 37 -8.46 -13.77 -11.15
CA VAL A 37 -7.80 -14.63 -10.15
C VAL A 37 -6.56 -13.93 -9.62
N ARG A 38 -5.77 -13.29 -10.50
CA ARG A 38 -4.58 -12.52 -10.12
C ARG A 38 -4.94 -11.36 -9.19
N GLU A 39 -5.97 -10.58 -9.52
CA GLU A 39 -6.46 -9.50 -8.66
C GLU A 39 -6.95 -10.00 -7.30
N SER A 40 -7.68 -11.12 -7.30
CA SER A 40 -8.16 -11.77 -6.06
C SER A 40 -7.00 -12.27 -5.20
N LEU A 41 -5.96 -12.84 -5.81
CA LEU A 41 -4.76 -13.31 -5.14
C LEU A 41 -3.98 -12.15 -4.52
N THR A 42 -3.76 -11.07 -5.27
CA THR A 42 -3.11 -9.85 -4.77
C THR A 42 -3.86 -9.27 -3.58
N ARG A 43 -5.20 -9.18 -3.68
CA ARG A 43 -6.04 -8.71 -2.57
C ARG A 43 -5.95 -9.61 -1.35
N SER A 44 -5.99 -10.93 -1.55
CA SER A 44 -5.87 -11.91 -0.46
C SER A 44 -4.52 -11.80 0.25
N HIS A 45 -3.42 -11.70 -0.51
CA HIS A 45 -2.08 -11.52 0.03
C HIS A 45 -1.99 -10.24 0.87
N ARG A 46 -2.53 -9.11 0.39
CA ARG A 46 -2.57 -7.85 1.16
C ARG A 46 -3.33 -7.99 2.47
N LEU A 47 -4.49 -8.67 2.46
CA LEU A 47 -5.26 -8.91 3.69
C LEU A 47 -4.51 -9.81 4.67
N THR A 48 -3.80 -10.84 4.20
CA THR A 48 -2.93 -11.67 5.04
C THR A 48 -1.80 -10.85 5.65
N THR A 49 -1.08 -10.06 4.85
CA THR A 49 -0.03 -9.16 5.33
C THR A 49 -0.57 -8.16 6.35
N LEU A 50 -1.75 -7.57 6.08
CA LEU A 50 -2.41 -6.66 7.01
C LEU A 50 -2.76 -7.37 8.32
N GLY A 51 -3.25 -8.61 8.28
CA GLY A 51 -3.52 -9.40 9.48
C GLY A 51 -2.26 -9.64 10.32
N THR A 52 -1.14 -9.97 9.68
CA THR A 52 0.16 -10.10 10.35
C THR A 52 0.64 -8.78 10.94
N LEU A 53 0.53 -7.68 10.18
CA LEU A 53 0.95 -6.35 10.63
C LEU A 53 0.01 -5.77 11.69
N SER A 54 -1.25 -6.19 11.75
CA SER A 54 -2.25 -5.65 12.68
C SER A 54 -1.86 -5.87 14.15
N SER A 55 -1.22 -6.99 14.48
CA SER A 55 -0.72 -7.23 15.84
C SER A 55 0.41 -6.27 16.21
N ILE A 56 1.34 -6.02 15.28
CA ILE A 56 2.46 -5.09 15.45
C ILE A 56 1.93 -3.65 15.54
N VAL A 57 1.01 -3.27 14.66
CA VAL A 57 0.34 -1.96 14.69
C VAL A 57 -0.39 -1.76 16.01
N ALA A 58 -1.18 -2.73 16.46
CA ALA A 58 -1.92 -2.62 17.71
C ALA A 58 -0.97 -2.40 18.88
N HIS A 59 0.16 -3.11 18.89
CA HIS A 59 1.23 -2.88 19.85
C HIS A 59 1.80 -1.45 19.79
N GLU A 60 2.14 -0.95 18.60
CA GLU A 60 2.66 0.41 18.44
C GLU A 60 1.64 1.50 18.78
N LEU A 61 0.37 1.31 18.46
CA LEU A 61 -0.71 2.22 18.88
C LEU A 61 -0.85 2.24 20.40
N ASN A 62 -0.81 1.08 21.05
CA ASN A 62 -0.80 1.01 22.51
C ASN A 62 0.41 1.73 23.10
N ASN A 63 1.59 1.58 22.50
CA ASN A 63 2.80 2.31 22.91
C ASN A 63 2.66 3.83 22.80
N ILE A 64 1.83 4.31 21.88
CA ILE A 64 1.55 5.74 21.70
C ILE A 64 0.44 6.20 22.66
N PHE A 65 -0.62 5.41 22.85
CA PHE A 65 -1.75 5.77 23.70
C PHE A 65 -1.40 5.81 25.18
N THR A 66 -0.56 4.92 25.68
CA THR A 66 -0.12 4.94 27.09
C THR A 66 0.46 6.29 27.54
N PRO A 67 1.48 6.87 26.86
CA PRO A 67 2.00 8.19 27.24
C PRO A 67 1.00 9.32 26.98
N ILE A 68 0.14 9.24 25.95
CA ILE A 68 -0.93 10.23 25.73
C ILE A 68 -1.86 10.31 26.94
N MET A 69 -2.34 9.15 27.42
CA MET A 69 -3.20 9.07 28.60
C MET A 69 -2.48 9.63 29.83
N SER A 70 -1.22 9.25 30.05
CA SER A 70 -0.43 9.76 31.18
C SER A 70 -0.22 11.29 31.14
N TYR A 71 0.02 11.87 29.96
CA TYR A 71 0.13 13.32 29.83
C TYR A 71 -1.21 14.03 30.02
N ALA A 72 -2.31 13.45 29.54
CA ALA A 72 -3.64 13.97 29.81
C ALA A 72 -3.98 13.94 31.31
N GLU A 73 -3.69 12.82 31.99
CA GLU A 73 -3.82 12.71 33.45
C GLU A 73 -2.98 13.75 34.19
N LEU A 74 -1.72 13.95 33.76
CA LEU A 74 -0.83 14.95 34.36
C LEU A 74 -1.38 16.37 34.23
N ALA A 75 -1.94 16.71 33.07
CA ALA A 75 -2.60 18.00 32.83
C ALA A 75 -3.85 18.17 33.71
N MET A 76 -4.64 17.11 33.90
CA MET A 76 -5.83 17.13 34.76
C MET A 76 -5.48 17.24 36.25
N HIS A 77 -4.38 16.62 36.70
CA HIS A 77 -3.98 16.62 38.11
C HIS A 77 -3.27 17.88 38.59
N LYS A 78 -2.70 18.68 37.68
CA LYS A 78 -1.97 19.92 38.02
C LYS A 78 -2.46 21.12 37.21
N PRO A 79 -3.76 21.47 37.31
CA PRO A 79 -4.36 22.52 36.48
C PRO A 79 -3.73 23.91 36.73
N ASP A 80 -3.25 24.16 37.94
CA ASP A 80 -2.66 25.46 38.33
C ASP A 80 -1.24 25.68 37.77
N ASP A 81 -0.57 24.62 37.31
CA ASP A 81 0.73 24.74 36.63
C ASP A 81 0.51 24.84 35.12
N ALA A 82 0.20 26.05 34.65
CA ALA A 82 -0.08 26.31 33.24
C ALA A 82 1.06 25.88 32.31
N LYS A 83 2.32 25.96 32.75
CA LYS A 83 3.49 25.59 31.94
C LYS A 83 3.58 24.07 31.79
N LEU A 84 3.36 23.33 32.87
CA LEU A 84 3.33 21.87 32.84
C LEU A 84 2.14 21.36 32.03
N THR A 85 0.94 21.90 32.27
CA THR A 85 -0.29 21.55 31.56
C THR A 85 -0.14 21.76 30.06
N ARG A 86 0.36 22.93 29.63
CA ARG A 86 0.62 23.18 28.21
C ARG A 86 1.59 22.16 27.62
N LYS A 87 2.71 21.90 28.29
CA LYS A 87 3.73 20.94 27.82
C LYS A 87 3.16 19.51 27.73
N ALA A 88 2.34 19.09 28.70
CA ALA A 88 1.71 17.78 28.70
C ALA A 88 0.72 17.64 27.53
N LEU A 89 -0.12 18.66 27.30
CA LEU A 89 -1.04 18.69 26.16
C LEU A 89 -0.31 18.70 24.81
N GLU A 90 0.79 19.44 24.67
CA GLU A 90 1.63 19.41 23.45
C GLU A 90 2.19 18.01 23.18
N LYS A 91 2.62 17.29 24.23
CA LYS A 91 3.11 15.92 24.10
C LYS A 91 2.01 14.93 23.74
N ALA A 92 0.85 15.05 24.36
CA ALA A 92 -0.33 14.24 24.03
C ALA A 92 -0.75 14.47 22.57
N PHE A 93 -0.82 15.73 22.14
CA PHE A 93 -1.18 16.09 20.76
C PHE A 93 -0.19 15.53 19.73
N ALA A 94 1.12 15.64 19.98
CA ALA A 94 2.14 15.03 19.13
C ALA A 94 1.99 13.50 19.03
N GLY A 95 1.60 12.84 20.13
CA GLY A 95 1.25 11.42 20.12
C GLY A 95 0.06 11.11 19.22
N CYS A 96 -1.04 11.87 19.35
CA CYS A 96 -2.22 11.71 18.51
C CYS A 96 -1.91 11.87 17.02
N GLN A 97 -1.06 12.84 16.66
CA GLN A 97 -0.60 13.01 15.28
C GLN A 97 0.13 11.78 14.74
N ARG A 98 1.00 11.16 15.55
CA ARG A 98 1.69 9.91 15.17
C ARG A 98 0.74 8.75 14.99
N ALA A 99 -0.18 8.55 15.93
CA ALA A 99 -1.20 7.51 15.83
C ALA A 99 -2.04 7.69 14.55
N SER A 100 -2.46 8.92 14.24
CA SER A 100 -3.21 9.23 13.03
C SER A 100 -2.43 8.91 11.75
N LYS A 101 -1.12 9.21 11.71
CA LYS A 101 -0.29 8.86 10.55
C LYS A 101 -0.23 7.35 10.36
N ILE A 102 0.01 6.58 11.42
CA ILE A 102 0.07 5.11 11.36
C ILE A 102 -1.26 4.54 10.85
N SER A 103 -2.40 5.00 11.40
CA SER A 103 -3.72 4.59 10.93
C SER A 103 -3.95 4.90 9.45
N GLN A 104 -3.48 6.04 8.98
CA GLN A 104 -3.58 6.43 7.58
C GLN A 104 -2.73 5.50 6.68
N CYS A 105 -1.47 5.21 7.05
CA CYS A 105 -0.60 4.31 6.28
C CYS A 105 -1.25 2.91 6.12
N ILE A 106 -2.00 2.44 7.14
CA ILE A 106 -2.72 1.16 7.11
C ILE A 106 -3.95 1.19 6.20
N LEU A 107 -4.76 2.25 6.28
CA LEU A 107 -5.91 2.42 5.40
C LEU A 107 -5.49 2.51 3.95
N GLU A 108 -4.41 3.24 3.67
CA GLU A 108 -3.82 3.35 2.33
C GLU A 108 -3.34 2.00 1.81
N PHE A 109 -2.68 1.19 2.64
CA PHE A 109 -2.26 -0.17 2.29
C PHE A 109 -3.45 -1.11 2.00
N SER A 110 -4.56 -0.94 2.73
CA SER A 110 -5.79 -1.73 2.52
C SER A 110 -6.52 -1.33 1.22
N HIS A 111 -6.47 -0.04 0.86
CA HIS A 111 -7.26 0.54 -0.22
C HIS A 111 -6.52 0.76 -1.54
N SER A 112 -5.20 0.58 -1.60
CA SER A 112 -4.45 0.83 -2.84
C SER A 112 -4.94 -0.12 -3.94
N SER A 113 -5.65 0.40 -4.94
CA SER A 113 -5.86 -0.31 -6.19
C SER A 113 -4.54 -0.35 -6.97
N ASP A 114 -4.38 -1.31 -7.88
CA ASP A 114 -3.19 -1.47 -8.76
C ASP A 114 -3.07 -0.32 -9.79
N LEU A 115 -3.18 0.92 -9.33
CA LEU A 115 -2.87 2.11 -10.11
C LEU A 115 -1.37 2.32 -10.07
N THR A 116 -0.68 1.88 -11.11
CA THR A 116 0.71 2.26 -11.35
C THR A 116 0.76 3.78 -11.49
N ARG A 117 1.26 4.46 -10.45
CA ARG A 117 1.44 5.92 -10.45
C ARG A 117 2.92 6.25 -10.56
N ILE A 118 3.25 7.20 -11.44
CA ILE A 118 4.56 7.85 -11.43
C ILE A 118 4.69 8.53 -10.06
N SER A 119 5.66 8.08 -9.27
CA SER A 119 5.88 8.53 -7.90
C SER A 119 7.33 8.99 -7.75
N ASN A 120 7.55 10.05 -6.98
CA ASN A 120 8.89 10.49 -6.61
C ASN A 120 9.44 9.50 -5.56
N LEU A 121 10.42 8.69 -5.95
CA LEU A 121 10.97 7.63 -5.11
C LEU A 121 11.61 8.18 -3.81
N PRO A 122 12.43 9.25 -3.84
CA PRO A 122 12.93 9.89 -2.62
C PRO A 122 11.82 10.29 -1.65
N GLN A 123 10.76 10.95 -2.13
CA GLN A 123 9.64 11.38 -1.31
C GLN A 123 8.90 10.18 -0.70
N MET A 124 8.65 9.13 -1.48
CA MET A 124 7.97 7.93 -1.00
C MET A 124 8.76 7.22 0.09
N ILE A 125 10.09 7.14 -0.03
CA ILE A 125 10.96 6.59 1.01
C ILE A 125 10.87 7.45 2.27
N GLN A 126 10.88 8.77 2.14
CA GLN A 126 10.79 9.67 3.28
C GLN A 126 9.43 9.57 4.00
N ASP A 127 8.33 9.47 3.25
CA ASP A 127 6.99 9.28 3.80
C ASP A 127 6.88 7.95 4.54
N THR A 128 7.42 6.87 3.95
CA THR A 128 7.47 5.53 4.55
C THR A 128 8.27 5.54 5.87
N LEU A 129 9.45 6.17 5.86
CA LEU A 129 10.27 6.33 7.06
C LEU A 129 9.56 7.18 8.12
N SER A 130 8.71 8.13 7.72
CA SER A 130 7.91 8.92 8.65
C SER A 130 6.79 8.11 9.34
N CYS A 131 6.37 6.98 8.74
CA CYS A 131 5.44 6.03 9.37
C CYS A 131 6.15 5.16 10.45
N LEU A 132 7.48 5.18 10.59
CA LEU A 132 8.14 4.49 11.71
C LEU A 132 7.68 5.11 13.04
N ALA A 133 7.13 4.26 13.90
CA ALA A 133 6.64 4.68 15.21
C ALA A 133 7.74 5.22 16.14
N ARG A 134 8.98 4.74 15.95
CA ARG A 134 10.16 5.10 16.74
C ARG A 134 11.33 5.47 15.84
N ASP A 135 12.04 6.51 16.26
CA ASP A 135 13.27 6.96 15.63
C ASP A 135 14.40 5.93 15.88
N PRO A 136 14.95 5.30 14.83
CA PRO A 136 16.01 4.29 14.95
C PRO A 136 17.24 4.79 15.71
N ALA A 137 17.53 6.08 15.63
CA ALA A 137 18.68 6.67 16.33
C ALA A 137 18.57 6.52 17.86
N LYS A 138 17.35 6.42 18.40
CA LYS A 138 17.11 6.20 19.83
C LYS A 138 17.45 4.79 20.31
N ASP A 139 17.60 3.86 19.38
CA ASP A 139 17.98 2.47 19.62
C ASP A 139 19.43 2.20 19.21
N GLY A 140 20.19 3.27 18.91
CA GLY A 140 21.59 3.18 18.46
C GLY A 140 21.73 2.67 17.03
N ILE A 141 20.67 2.74 16.23
CA ILE A 141 20.66 2.29 14.83
C ILE A 141 20.87 3.51 13.93
N GLU A 142 21.94 3.50 13.14
CA GLU A 142 22.21 4.50 12.11
C GLU A 142 21.43 4.15 10.84
N LEU A 143 20.57 5.06 10.38
CA LEU A 143 19.80 4.89 9.16
C LEU A 143 20.46 5.68 8.02
N VAL A 144 20.99 4.97 7.03
CA VAL A 144 21.55 5.56 5.80
C VAL A 144 20.56 5.36 4.66
N VAL A 145 20.14 6.46 4.04
CA VAL A 145 19.24 6.47 2.88
C VAL A 145 20.05 6.91 1.67
N ASP A 146 20.34 5.97 0.77
CA ASP A 146 21.05 6.22 -0.49
C ASP A 146 20.08 5.92 -1.65
N VAL A 147 19.56 6.98 -2.26
CA VAL A 147 18.54 6.90 -3.32
C VAL A 147 19.05 7.73 -4.50
N PRO A 148 19.36 7.11 -5.65
CA PRO A 148 19.75 7.85 -6.85
C PRO A 148 18.58 8.71 -7.36
N ASP A 149 18.93 9.82 -8.02
CA ASP A 149 17.97 10.79 -8.60
C ASP A 149 16.99 10.16 -9.59
#